data_AF-A0A959CYT6-F1
#
_entry.id   AF-A0A959CYT6-F1
#
_cell.length_a   1.000
_cell.length_b   1.000
_cell.length_c   1.000
_cell.angle_alpha   90.00
_cell.angle_beta   90.00
_cell.angle_gamma   90.00
#
_symmetry.space_group_name_H-M   'P 1'
#
loop_
_entity.id
_entity.type
_entity.pdbx_description
1 polymer ?
#
loop_
_entity_poly.entity_id
_entity_poly.type
_entity_poly.pdbx_seq_one_letter_code
_entity_poly.pdbx_strand_id
1 'polypeptide(L)'
;MKNSKLIELLQTFDAGEWRQFEDFVASPYFNSNGNLVKLCRFLSKYAPGFSSPSLTKEKAYRAVFPGSPFDGRQMGYLMNYLIQLAEDFISVQYYRQHELKAKMDVLAEYSRRKLEKHYNFLYRKASEELEASRPDAGQFEYRYTLAELASQHFIRQRVRSFDPTLQNTVDMLDELYFLKKLKYSIEMLNRQAIVSANYELSFIDEVQNYLIGKKELRPLIDIYLHIYLTLAKDSGEHFTTLIQLIEKHSENIDLAEKRGIYLYAINFCARKIRQGKDEYVPVVLNLYLRGIRDKSLFEDEYLSHWTYTNVVKLFLRQRDFEQAEGFIKTYSDNLSPRSREDALHFNL
;
A
#
# COMPACT_ATOMS: atom_id res chain seq x y z
N MET A 1 -30.56 -5.34 16.67
CA MET A 1 -29.14 -5.20 17.07
C MET A 1 -28.25 -5.66 15.94
N LYS A 2 -28.56 -6.80 15.32
CA LYS A 2 -28.15 -7.13 13.95
C LYS A 2 -28.34 -5.94 13.00
N ASN A 3 -27.43 -5.77 12.04
CA ASN A 3 -27.39 -4.68 11.05
C ASN A 3 -27.25 -3.28 11.68
N SER A 4 -26.56 -3.19 12.82
CA SER A 4 -26.13 -1.90 13.34
C SER A 4 -24.67 -1.69 12.99
N LYS A 5 -24.25 -0.44 12.84
CA LYS A 5 -22.84 -0.07 12.60
C LYS A 5 -21.87 -0.76 13.55
N LEU A 6 -22.27 -0.93 14.82
CA LEU A 6 -21.49 -1.65 15.83
C LEU A 6 -21.24 -3.11 15.41
N ILE A 7 -22.29 -3.83 15.00
CA ILE A 7 -22.14 -5.23 14.60
C ILE A 7 -21.40 -5.36 13.28
N GLU A 8 -21.65 -4.47 12.32
CA GLU A 8 -20.94 -4.46 11.02
C GLU A 8 -19.43 -4.29 11.21
N LEU A 9 -18.99 -3.36 12.07
CA LEU A 9 -17.58 -3.19 12.40
C LEU A 9 -17.02 -4.41 13.15
N LEU A 10 -17.70 -4.86 14.19
CA LEU A 10 -17.24 -5.98 15.03
C LEU A 10 -17.23 -7.33 14.28
N GLN A 11 -17.98 -7.45 13.18
CA GLN A 11 -17.95 -8.61 12.29
C GLN A 11 -16.66 -8.72 11.48
N THR A 12 -15.90 -7.62 11.31
CA THR A 12 -14.63 -7.66 10.58
C THR A 12 -13.50 -8.21 11.43
N PHE A 13 -13.67 -8.28 12.76
CA PHE A 13 -12.62 -8.72 13.67
C PHE A 13 -12.45 -10.23 13.62
N ASP A 14 -11.22 -10.69 13.42
CA ASP A 14 -10.88 -12.09 13.55
C ASP A 14 -10.84 -12.54 15.03
N ALA A 15 -10.61 -13.84 15.26
CA ALA A 15 -10.59 -14.39 16.61
C ALA A 15 -9.46 -13.83 17.50
N GLY A 16 -8.35 -13.39 16.91
CA GLY A 16 -7.24 -12.73 17.60
C GLY A 16 -7.57 -11.29 17.95
N GLU A 17 -8.13 -10.54 17.00
CA GLU A 17 -8.58 -9.16 17.20
C GLU A 17 -9.67 -9.07 18.27
N TRP A 18 -10.60 -10.03 18.31
CA TRP A 18 -11.63 -10.09 19.35
C TRP A 18 -11.05 -10.16 20.76
N ARG A 19 -10.05 -11.02 20.98
CA ARG A 19 -9.40 -11.15 22.29
C ARG A 19 -8.71 -9.84 22.69
N GLN A 20 -7.97 -9.25 21.75
CA GLN A 20 -7.28 -7.98 21.99
C GLN A 20 -8.26 -6.82 22.21
N PHE A 21 -9.41 -6.82 21.53
CA PHE A 21 -10.45 -5.82 21.72
C PHE A 21 -11.12 -5.95 23.08
N GLU A 22 -11.39 -7.16 23.57
CA GLU A 22 -11.89 -7.38 24.93
C GLU A 22 -10.91 -6.83 25.99
N ASP A 23 -9.61 -7.10 25.83
CA ASP A 23 -8.56 -6.57 26.71
C ASP A 23 -8.48 -5.03 26.62
N PHE A 24 -8.59 -4.46 25.41
CA PHE A 24 -8.59 -3.03 25.18
C PHE A 24 -9.77 -2.34 25.89
N VAL A 25 -10.99 -2.85 25.73
CA VAL A 25 -12.19 -2.32 26.40
C VAL A 25 -12.14 -2.50 27.91
N ALA A 26 -11.48 -3.55 28.41
CA ALA A 26 -11.30 -3.78 29.84
C ALA A 26 -10.16 -2.93 30.45
N SER A 27 -9.30 -2.32 29.64
CA SER A 27 -8.17 -1.53 30.11
C SER A 27 -8.62 -0.21 30.72
N PRO A 28 -8.26 0.08 31.99
CA PRO A 28 -8.62 1.34 32.65
C PRO A 28 -7.96 2.57 32.00
N TYR A 29 -6.95 2.36 31.15
CA TYR A 29 -6.33 3.43 30.37
C TYR A 29 -7.23 3.93 29.24
N PHE A 30 -7.98 3.03 28.59
CA PHE A 30 -8.86 3.37 27.46
C PHE A 30 -10.32 3.50 27.88
N ASN A 31 -10.75 2.77 28.92
CA ASN A 31 -12.14 2.76 29.35
C ASN A 31 -12.26 2.51 30.86
N SER A 32 -12.96 3.41 31.56
CA SER A 32 -13.34 3.23 32.97
C SER A 32 -14.79 2.77 33.15
N ASN A 33 -15.58 2.70 32.08
CA ASN A 33 -16.99 2.32 32.13
C ASN A 33 -17.17 0.80 32.10
N GLY A 34 -17.42 0.21 33.28
CA GLY A 34 -17.66 -1.22 33.43
C GLY A 34 -18.88 -1.75 32.66
N ASN A 35 -19.83 -0.89 32.29
CA ASN A 35 -20.98 -1.31 31.47
C ASN A 35 -20.58 -1.61 30.03
N LEU A 36 -19.59 -0.90 29.48
CA LEU A 36 -19.04 -1.20 28.15
C LEU A 36 -18.28 -2.52 28.14
N VAL A 37 -17.56 -2.83 29.23
CA VAL A 37 -16.92 -4.15 29.42
C VAL A 37 -17.96 -5.27 29.41
N LYS A 38 -19.07 -5.10 30.16
CA LYS A 38 -20.17 -6.08 30.17
C LYS A 38 -20.82 -6.23 28.81
N LEU A 39 -21.03 -5.13 28.08
CA LEU A 39 -21.61 -5.15 26.75
C LEU A 39 -20.69 -5.86 25.76
N CYS A 40 -19.39 -5.54 25.76
CA CYS A 40 -18.39 -6.18 24.90
C CYS A 40 -18.36 -7.70 25.12
N ARG A 41 -18.26 -8.15 26.39
CA ARG A 41 -18.31 -9.57 26.76
C ARG A 41 -19.63 -10.27 26.43
N PHE A 42 -20.74 -9.54 26.39
CA PHE A 42 -22.00 -10.10 25.92
C PHE A 42 -21.96 -10.33 24.41
N LEU A 43 -21.40 -9.39 23.65
CA LEU A 43 -21.34 -9.45 22.19
C LEU A 43 -20.33 -10.50 21.68
N SER A 44 -19.18 -10.65 22.33
CA SER A 44 -18.14 -11.60 21.92
C SER A 44 -18.62 -13.05 21.88
N LYS A 45 -19.60 -13.42 22.70
CA LYS A 45 -20.27 -14.74 22.68
C LYS A 45 -20.98 -15.06 21.37
N TYR A 46 -21.26 -14.04 20.57
CA TYR A 46 -21.92 -14.16 19.28
C TYR A 46 -20.98 -13.92 18.09
N ALA A 47 -19.71 -13.56 18.35
CA ALA A 47 -18.71 -13.35 17.31
C ALA A 47 -18.23 -14.67 16.68
N PRO A 48 -17.71 -14.63 15.45
CA PRO A 48 -17.73 -13.51 14.50
C PRO A 48 -19.06 -13.44 13.72
N GLY A 49 -19.93 -14.45 13.81
CA GLY A 49 -21.09 -14.58 12.93
C GLY A 49 -22.27 -13.65 13.25
N PHE A 50 -22.47 -13.30 14.52
CA PHE A 50 -23.60 -12.48 15.03
C PHE A 50 -24.99 -12.91 14.54
N SER A 51 -25.13 -14.16 14.09
CA SER A 51 -26.32 -14.68 13.43
C SER A 51 -27.38 -15.17 14.41
N SER A 52 -27.05 -15.29 15.70
CA SER A 52 -27.98 -15.78 16.71
C SER A 52 -29.21 -14.88 16.85
N PRO A 53 -30.43 -15.43 16.84
CA PRO A 53 -31.65 -14.65 17.12
C PRO A 53 -31.68 -14.12 18.56
N SER A 54 -30.83 -14.63 19.45
CA SER A 54 -30.68 -14.11 20.81
C SER A 54 -29.93 -12.78 20.91
N LEU A 55 -29.31 -12.32 19.81
CA LEU A 55 -28.66 -11.02 19.75
C LEU A 55 -29.68 -9.88 19.59
N THR A 56 -30.25 -9.46 20.71
CA THR A 56 -31.26 -8.38 20.80
C THR A 56 -30.80 -7.28 21.75
N LYS A 57 -31.30 -6.06 21.56
CA LYS A 57 -30.92 -4.91 22.41
C LYS A 57 -31.37 -5.15 23.86
N GLU A 58 -32.52 -5.77 24.03
CA GLU A 58 -33.15 -6.10 25.30
C GLU A 58 -32.34 -7.13 26.09
N LYS A 59 -31.87 -8.20 25.43
CA LYS A 59 -31.00 -9.20 26.07
C LYS A 59 -29.63 -8.62 26.41
N ALA A 60 -29.05 -7.81 25.52
CA ALA A 60 -27.80 -7.12 25.79
C ALA A 60 -27.93 -6.17 26.99
N TYR A 61 -29.00 -5.37 27.02
CA TYR A 61 -29.28 -4.44 28.11
C TYR A 61 -29.45 -5.16 29.45
N ARG A 62 -30.18 -6.29 29.48
CA ARG A 62 -30.33 -7.12 30.68
C ARG A 62 -29.00 -7.69 31.17
N ALA A 63 -28.08 -8.02 30.26
CA ALA A 63 -26.75 -8.48 30.62
C ALA A 63 -25.89 -7.37 31.25
N VAL A 64 -26.10 -6.11 30.83
CA VAL A 64 -25.37 -4.94 31.35
C VAL A 64 -25.98 -4.43 32.67
N PHE A 65 -27.31 -4.33 32.73
CA PHE A 65 -28.11 -3.84 33.86
C PHE A 65 -29.11 -4.91 34.34
N PRO A 66 -28.66 -5.91 35.12
CA PRO A 66 -29.55 -6.93 35.67
C PRO A 66 -30.65 -6.30 36.53
N GLY A 67 -31.91 -6.69 36.30
CA GLY A 67 -33.06 -6.23 37.08
C GLY A 67 -33.67 -4.88 36.66
N SER A 68 -33.01 -4.12 35.78
CA SER A 68 -33.53 -2.84 35.29
C SER A 68 -34.48 -3.01 34.09
N PRO A 69 -35.53 -2.17 33.96
CA PRO A 69 -36.36 -2.14 32.75
C PRO A 69 -35.53 -1.67 31.56
N PHE A 70 -35.88 -2.15 30.36
CA PHE A 70 -35.15 -1.82 29.14
C PHE A 70 -35.25 -0.33 28.82
N ASP A 71 -34.09 0.34 28.71
CA ASP A 71 -33.97 1.70 28.22
C ASP A 71 -33.23 1.71 26.87
N GLY A 72 -34.00 1.93 25.80
CA GLY A 72 -33.47 1.97 24.44
C GLY A 72 -32.51 3.13 24.18
N ARG A 73 -32.67 4.26 24.88
CA ARG A 73 -31.79 5.43 24.76
C ARG A 73 -30.45 5.16 25.41
N GLN A 74 -30.46 4.66 26.65
CA GLN A 74 -29.23 4.27 27.35
C GLN A 74 -28.49 3.15 26.61
N MET A 75 -29.22 2.15 26.09
CA MET A 75 -28.62 1.11 25.25
C MET A 75 -27.98 1.71 23.99
N GLY A 76 -28.64 2.68 23.35
CA GLY A 76 -28.10 3.42 22.21
C GLY A 76 -26.78 4.13 22.53
N TYR A 77 -26.69 4.78 23.69
CA TYR A 77 -25.45 5.41 24.14
C TYR A 77 -24.33 4.38 24.38
N LEU A 78 -24.63 3.26 25.04
CA LEU A 78 -23.63 2.19 25.22
C LEU A 78 -23.11 1.63 23.90
N MET A 79 -23.99 1.43 22.93
CA MET A 79 -23.57 0.97 21.59
C MET A 79 -22.67 1.99 20.90
N ASN A 80 -23.01 3.29 20.96
CA ASN A 80 -22.19 4.35 20.36
C ASN A 80 -20.82 4.47 21.03
N TYR A 81 -20.74 4.41 22.36
CA TYR A 81 -19.45 4.42 23.06
C TYR A 81 -18.62 3.17 22.77
N LEU A 82 -19.26 2.00 22.59
CA LEU A 82 -18.52 0.80 22.19
C LEU A 82 -18.01 0.88 20.74
N ILE A 83 -18.73 1.55 19.84
CA ILE A 83 -18.22 1.88 18.49
C ILE A 83 -16.95 2.72 18.61
N GLN A 84 -16.97 3.79 19.41
CA GLN A 84 -15.79 4.65 19.60
C GLN A 84 -14.58 3.87 20.12
N LEU A 85 -14.78 2.96 21.09
CA LEU A 85 -13.70 2.10 21.57
C LEU A 85 -13.20 1.14 20.49
N ALA A 86 -14.07 0.64 19.61
CA ALA A 86 -13.68 -0.21 18.49
C ALA A 86 -12.88 0.58 17.43
N GLU A 87 -13.27 1.84 17.16
CA GLU A 87 -12.55 2.75 16.28
C GLU A 87 -11.16 3.11 16.85
N ASP A 88 -11.06 3.40 18.15
CA ASP A 88 -9.78 3.61 18.83
C ASP A 88 -8.90 2.35 18.79
N PHE A 89 -9.50 1.18 18.98
CA PHE A 89 -8.80 -0.10 18.92
C PHE A 89 -8.19 -0.34 17.53
N ILE A 90 -8.97 -0.23 16.45
CA ILE A 90 -8.44 -0.43 15.09
C ILE A 90 -7.39 0.62 14.74
N SER A 91 -7.53 1.85 15.23
CA SER A 91 -6.53 2.91 15.07
C SER A 91 -5.21 2.53 15.75
N VAL A 92 -5.26 2.03 17.00
CA VAL A 92 -4.09 1.54 17.73
C VAL A 92 -3.46 0.32 17.05
N GLN A 93 -4.26 -0.62 16.55
CA GLN A 93 -3.76 -1.78 15.81
C GLN A 93 -3.06 -1.36 14.52
N TYR A 94 -3.71 -0.53 13.71
CA TYR A 94 -3.14 0.03 12.49
C TYR A 94 -1.81 0.73 12.78
N TYR A 95 -1.78 1.60 13.79
CA TYR A 95 -0.57 2.31 14.18
C TYR A 95 0.57 1.38 14.58
N ARG A 96 0.28 0.32 15.34
CA ARG A 96 1.28 -0.68 15.77
C ARG A 96 1.84 -1.52 14.62
N GLN A 97 1.05 -1.76 13.58
CA GLN A 97 1.51 -2.46 12.37
C GLN A 97 2.49 -1.60 11.57
N HIS A 98 2.45 -0.26 11.70
CA HIS A 98 3.35 0.67 11.01
C HIS A 98 4.56 1.00 11.89
N GLU A 99 5.42 -0.01 12.15
CA GLU A 99 6.53 0.09 13.09
C GLU A 99 7.43 1.31 12.89
N LEU A 100 7.76 1.64 11.64
CA LEU A 100 8.67 2.75 11.34
C LEU A 100 8.03 4.10 11.68
N LYS A 101 6.73 4.27 11.37
CA LYS A 101 5.98 5.47 11.77
C LYS A 101 5.91 5.59 13.30
N ALA A 102 5.64 4.49 13.99
CA ALA A 102 5.65 4.47 15.45
C ALA A 102 7.02 4.86 16.04
N LYS A 103 8.12 4.35 15.47
CA LYS A 103 9.49 4.73 15.85
C LYS A 103 9.73 6.24 15.65
N MET A 104 9.26 6.83 14.56
CA MET A 104 9.39 8.26 14.29
C MET A 104 8.66 9.14 15.30
N ASP A 105 7.45 8.77 15.70
CA ASP A 105 6.70 9.55 16.68
C ASP A 105 7.34 9.44 18.08
N VAL A 106 7.86 8.26 18.44
CA VAL A 106 8.67 8.09 19.66
C VAL A 106 9.95 8.94 19.60
N LEU A 107 10.60 9.02 18.44
CA LEU A 107 11.78 9.84 18.22
C LEU A 107 11.47 11.34 18.45
N ALA A 108 10.34 11.83 17.92
CA ALA A 108 9.87 13.19 18.16
C ALA A 108 9.67 13.46 19.66
N GLU A 109 9.06 12.50 20.38
CA GLU A 109 8.87 12.59 21.83
C GLU A 109 10.18 12.57 22.62
N TYR A 110 11.17 11.76 22.22
CA TYR A 110 12.50 11.77 22.82
C TYR A 110 13.19 13.12 22.65
N SER A 111 13.10 13.74 21.47
CA SER A 111 13.60 15.10 21.27
C SER A 111 12.86 16.11 22.16
N ARG A 112 11.52 16.07 22.19
CA ARG A 112 10.71 16.99 23.00
C ARG A 112 11.03 16.88 24.50
N ARG A 113 11.28 15.67 24.98
CA ARG A 113 11.63 15.36 26.37
C ARG A 113 13.12 15.54 26.69
N LYS A 114 13.94 15.96 25.72
CA LYS A 114 15.40 16.16 25.84
C LYS A 114 16.16 14.87 26.23
N LEU A 115 15.73 13.73 25.70
CA LEU A 115 16.31 12.41 25.96
C LEU A 115 17.36 12.06 24.90
N GLU A 116 18.47 12.81 24.83
CA GLU A 116 19.49 12.74 23.77
C GLU A 116 20.03 11.33 23.48
N LYS A 117 20.36 10.56 24.52
CA LYS A 117 20.85 9.18 24.34
C LYS A 117 19.82 8.27 23.66
N HIS A 118 18.55 8.43 24.03
CA HIS A 118 17.45 7.64 23.46
C HIS A 118 17.16 8.08 22.02
N TYR A 119 17.17 9.40 21.79
CA TYR A 119 17.02 9.98 20.46
C TYR A 119 18.09 9.46 19.50
N ASN A 120 19.37 9.60 19.85
CA ASN A 120 20.49 9.20 18.97
C ASN A 120 20.47 7.70 18.65
N PHE A 121 20.16 6.86 19.64
CA PHE A 121 20.05 5.42 19.43
C PHE A 121 18.90 5.07 18.48
N LEU A 122 17.71 5.64 18.70
CA LEU A 122 16.54 5.34 17.89
C LEU A 122 16.66 5.94 16.48
N TYR A 123 17.21 7.15 16.34
CA TYR A 123 17.47 7.78 15.04
C TYR A 123 18.36 6.90 14.16
N ARG A 124 19.48 6.42 14.71
CA ARG A 124 20.39 5.52 14.00
C ARG A 124 19.66 4.25 13.55
N LYS A 125 18.91 3.61 14.45
CA LYS A 125 18.15 2.40 14.12
C LYS A 125 17.10 2.65 13.03
N ALA A 126 16.35 3.73 13.12
CA ALA A 126 15.34 4.10 12.13
C ALA A 126 15.97 4.41 10.78
N SER A 127 17.13 5.08 10.75
CA SER A 127 17.88 5.35 9.53
C SER A 127 18.42 4.09 8.88
N GLU A 128 19.00 3.16 9.65
CA GLU A 128 19.51 1.87 9.17
C GLU A 128 18.38 1.01 8.57
N GLU A 129 17.23 0.95 9.24
CA GLU A 129 16.04 0.23 8.78
C GLU A 129 15.49 0.81 7.48
N LEU A 130 15.47 2.14 7.35
CA LEU A 130 15.03 2.85 6.16
C LEU A 130 15.97 2.62 4.96
N GLU A 131 17.28 2.60 5.17
CA GLU A 131 18.25 2.31 4.10
C GLU A 131 18.26 0.85 3.67
N ALA A 132 17.98 -0.09 4.58
CA ALA A 132 17.90 -1.51 4.26
C ALA A 132 16.58 -1.90 3.55
N SER A 133 15.56 -1.05 3.61
CA SER A 133 14.26 -1.31 3.01
C SER A 133 14.28 -1.17 1.48
N ARG A 134 13.40 -1.90 0.80
CA ARG A 134 13.20 -1.77 -0.64
C ARG A 134 12.45 -0.46 -0.94
N PRO A 135 12.87 0.35 -1.93
CA PRO A 135 12.19 1.60 -2.24
C PRO A 135 10.75 1.38 -2.73
N ASP A 136 9.84 2.15 -2.13
CA ASP A 136 8.46 2.38 -2.57
C ASP A 136 8.10 3.85 -2.31
N ALA A 137 6.88 4.28 -2.66
CA ALA A 137 6.45 5.65 -2.42
C ALA A 137 6.37 6.04 -0.92
N GLY A 138 6.02 5.11 -0.03
CA GLY A 138 5.97 5.31 1.42
C GLY A 138 7.36 5.51 2.03
N GLN A 139 8.38 4.85 1.49
CA GLN A 139 9.78 5.04 1.91
C GLN A 139 10.27 6.48 1.69
N PHE A 140 9.85 7.13 0.60
CA PHE A 140 10.18 8.55 0.38
C PHE A 140 9.51 9.45 1.42
N GLU A 141 8.27 9.15 1.83
CA GLU A 141 7.61 9.89 2.92
C GLU A 141 8.34 9.71 4.25
N TYR A 142 8.79 8.49 4.54
CA TYR A 142 9.57 8.20 5.74
C TYR A 142 10.95 8.87 5.72
N ARG A 143 11.65 8.89 4.58
CA ARG A 143 12.91 9.64 4.41
C ARG A 143 12.75 11.13 4.70
N TYR A 144 11.72 11.74 4.12
CA TYR A 144 11.40 13.13 4.40
C TYR A 144 11.05 13.36 5.87
N THR A 145 10.17 12.53 6.44
CA THR A 145 9.76 12.64 7.86
C THR A 145 10.95 12.51 8.80
N LEU A 146 11.86 11.57 8.56
CA LEU A 146 13.05 11.38 9.39
C LEU A 146 13.99 12.59 9.31
N ALA A 147 14.19 13.13 8.11
CA ALA A 147 15.00 14.33 7.89
C ALA A 147 14.39 15.55 8.61
N GLU A 148 13.08 15.72 8.51
CA GLU A 148 12.35 16.79 9.21
C GLU A 148 12.52 16.68 10.73
N LEU A 149 12.38 15.47 11.30
CA LEU A 149 12.61 15.22 12.72
C LEU A 149 14.05 15.55 13.14
N ALA A 150 15.04 15.25 12.30
CA ALA A 150 16.43 15.62 12.56
C ALA A 150 16.63 17.14 12.60
N SER A 151 16.02 17.88 11.67
CA SER A 151 16.09 19.34 11.66
C SER A 151 15.37 19.98 12.83
N GLN A 152 14.17 19.50 13.17
CA GLN A 152 13.45 19.94 14.36
C GLN A 152 14.25 19.67 15.65
N HIS A 153 14.92 18.52 15.72
CA HIS A 153 15.79 18.18 16.84
C HIS A 153 16.97 19.15 16.95
N PHE A 154 17.67 19.44 15.84
CA PHE A 154 18.77 20.41 15.82
C PHE A 154 18.32 21.81 16.29
N ILE A 155 17.20 22.31 15.76
CA ILE A 155 16.62 23.61 16.15
C ILE A 155 16.37 23.67 17.67
N ARG A 156 15.86 22.57 18.27
CA ARG A 156 15.59 22.50 19.72
C ARG A 156 16.85 22.55 20.58
N GLN A 157 17.99 22.13 20.06
CA GLN A 157 19.27 22.23 20.77
C GLN A 157 19.76 23.70 20.86
N ARG A 158 19.19 24.62 20.06
CA ARG A 158 19.53 26.06 20.04
C ARG A 158 21.00 26.35 19.77
N VAL A 159 21.67 25.46 19.03
CA VAL A 159 23.05 25.65 18.61
C VAL A 159 23.07 26.68 17.47
N ARG A 160 23.89 27.72 17.60
CA ARG A 160 24.08 28.74 16.56
C ARG A 160 25.23 28.34 15.63
N SER A 161 25.02 27.26 14.88
CA SER A 161 25.97 26.78 13.86
C SER A 161 25.23 26.41 12.58
N PHE A 162 26.00 26.18 11.50
CA PHE A 162 25.45 25.63 10.26
C PHE A 162 24.70 24.31 10.55
N ASP A 163 23.49 24.21 10.02
CA ASP A 163 22.61 23.05 10.14
C ASP A 163 22.51 22.29 8.81
N PRO A 164 23.29 21.22 8.61
CA PRO A 164 23.19 20.41 7.39
C PRO A 164 21.85 19.65 7.28
N THR A 165 21.12 19.48 8.39
CA THR A 165 19.86 18.72 8.38
C THR A 165 18.73 19.46 7.67
N LEU A 166 18.78 20.79 7.63
CA LEU A 166 17.81 21.59 6.89
C LEU A 166 17.92 21.36 5.38
N GLN A 167 19.15 21.38 4.82
CA GLN A 167 19.35 21.08 3.40
C GLN A 167 18.90 19.66 3.08
N ASN A 168 19.28 18.68 3.90
CA ASN A 168 18.83 17.29 3.73
C ASN A 168 17.30 17.16 3.78
N THR A 169 16.62 17.93 4.64
CA THR A 169 15.15 17.94 4.71
C THR A 169 14.53 18.42 3.41
N VAL A 170 15.08 19.49 2.82
CA VAL A 170 14.63 20.03 1.53
C VAL A 170 14.92 19.05 0.40
N ASP A 171 16.10 18.42 0.39
CA ASP A 171 16.46 17.42 -0.63
C ASP A 171 15.50 16.21 -0.61
N MET A 172 15.13 15.72 0.59
CA MET A 172 14.15 14.63 0.72
C MET A 172 12.73 15.07 0.35
N LEU A 173 12.37 16.33 0.62
CA LEU A 173 11.09 16.91 0.19
C LEU A 173 10.99 16.94 -1.34
N ASP A 174 12.04 17.41 -2.01
CA ASP A 174 12.11 17.49 -3.47
C ASP A 174 11.97 16.09 -4.09
N GLU A 175 12.70 15.10 -3.58
CA GLU A 175 12.59 13.72 -4.04
C GLU A 175 11.19 13.12 -3.87
N LEU A 176 10.57 13.33 -2.70
CA LEU A 176 9.20 12.92 -2.43
C LEU A 176 8.21 13.59 -3.40
N TYR A 177 8.38 14.90 -3.60
CA TYR A 177 7.56 15.69 -4.51
C TYR A 177 7.68 15.17 -5.94
N PHE A 178 8.91 15.00 -6.46
CA PHE A 178 9.14 14.52 -7.82
C PHE A 178 8.52 13.14 -8.05
N LEU A 179 8.74 12.19 -7.13
CA LEU A 179 8.18 10.85 -7.26
C LEU A 179 6.64 10.89 -7.31
N LYS A 180 6.01 11.57 -6.34
CA LYS A 180 4.54 11.68 -6.30
C LYS A 180 4.00 12.42 -7.51
N LYS A 181 4.66 13.51 -7.92
CA LYS A 181 4.25 14.31 -9.07
C LYS A 181 4.26 13.50 -10.35
N LEU A 182 5.30 12.70 -10.59
CA LEU A 182 5.38 11.79 -11.73
C LEU A 182 4.29 10.71 -11.66
N LYS A 183 4.13 10.03 -10.52
CA LYS A 183 3.13 8.96 -10.33
C LYS A 183 1.71 9.45 -10.61
N TYR A 184 1.32 10.59 -10.03
CA TYR A 184 -0.02 11.16 -10.27
C TYR A 184 -0.19 11.66 -11.71
N SER A 185 0.84 12.24 -12.31
CA SER A 185 0.79 12.67 -13.71
C SER A 185 0.58 11.49 -14.66
N ILE A 186 1.26 10.36 -14.42
CA ILE A 186 1.06 9.10 -15.16
C ILE A 186 -0.37 8.58 -15.00
N GLU A 187 -0.90 8.58 -13.78
CA GLU A 187 -2.27 8.15 -13.52
C GLU A 187 -3.30 9.04 -14.23
N MET A 188 -3.07 10.36 -14.23
CA MET A 188 -3.90 11.32 -14.97
C MET A 188 -3.89 11.04 -16.47
N LEU A 189 -2.71 10.78 -17.06
CA LEU A 189 -2.59 10.42 -18.48
C LEU A 189 -3.35 9.12 -18.82
N ASN A 190 -3.24 8.11 -17.97
CA ASN A 190 -3.93 6.84 -18.19
C ASN A 190 -5.45 6.98 -18.09
N ARG A 191 -5.95 7.71 -17.09
CA ARG A 191 -7.40 7.95 -16.94
C ARG A 191 -7.96 8.80 -18.07
N GLN A 192 -7.21 9.81 -18.52
CA GLN A 192 -7.60 10.65 -19.66
C GLN A 192 -7.77 9.82 -20.94
N ALA A 193 -6.92 8.81 -21.15
CA ALA A 193 -7.03 7.90 -22.29
C ALA A 193 -8.27 6.99 -22.23
N ILE A 194 -8.87 6.75 -21.06
CA ILE A 194 -10.00 5.83 -20.86
C ILE A 194 -11.33 6.58 -20.79
N VAL A 195 -11.41 7.67 -20.01
CA VAL A 195 -12.68 8.31 -19.60
C VAL A 195 -12.91 9.66 -20.30
N SER A 196 -12.07 10.05 -21.26
CA SER A 196 -12.14 11.36 -21.93
C SER A 196 -12.19 12.54 -20.95
N ALA A 197 -11.50 12.41 -19.81
CA ALA A 197 -11.36 13.47 -18.81
C ALA A 197 -10.22 14.42 -19.18
N ASN A 198 -10.41 15.73 -19.01
CA ASN A 198 -9.37 16.73 -19.27
C ASN A 198 -8.69 17.12 -17.96
N TYR A 199 -7.63 16.39 -17.61
CA TYR A 199 -6.79 16.71 -16.47
C TYR A 199 -5.76 17.79 -16.83
N GLU A 200 -5.56 18.76 -15.94
CA GLU A 200 -4.48 19.74 -16.08
C GLU A 200 -3.23 19.23 -15.34
N LEU A 201 -2.13 19.02 -16.07
CA LEU A 201 -0.87 18.57 -15.49
C LEU A 201 0.04 19.76 -15.13
N SER A 202 -0.40 20.63 -14.22
CA SER A 202 0.35 21.85 -13.86
C SER A 202 1.75 21.52 -13.34
N PHE A 203 2.78 22.28 -13.71
CA PHE A 203 4.16 22.16 -13.25
C PHE A 203 4.91 20.86 -13.64
N ILE A 204 4.33 19.97 -14.45
CA ILE A 204 5.00 18.74 -14.84
C ILE A 204 6.17 18.99 -15.80
N ASP A 205 6.07 20.03 -16.63
CA ASP A 205 7.07 20.35 -17.64
C ASP A 205 8.37 20.81 -16.99
N GLU A 206 8.28 21.63 -15.96
CA GLU A 206 9.39 22.08 -15.13
C GLU A 206 10.05 20.91 -14.40
N VAL A 207 9.24 20.01 -13.83
CA VAL A 207 9.73 18.81 -13.14
C VAL A 207 10.48 17.89 -14.09
N GLN A 208 9.90 17.53 -15.24
CA GLN A 208 10.58 16.64 -16.19
C GLN A 208 11.87 17.27 -16.72
N ASN A 209 11.88 18.57 -17.03
CA ASN A 209 13.05 19.26 -17.57
C ASN A 209 14.17 19.36 -16.53
N TYR A 210 13.82 19.64 -15.27
CA TYR A 210 14.77 19.63 -14.17
C TYR A 210 15.41 18.25 -13.99
N LEU A 211 14.60 17.18 -13.98
CA LEU A 211 15.08 15.82 -13.76
C LEU A 211 15.94 15.30 -14.93
N ILE A 212 15.57 15.60 -16.18
CA ILE A 212 16.38 15.25 -17.37
C ILE A 212 17.77 15.90 -17.29
N GLY A 213 17.88 17.11 -16.72
CA GLY A 213 19.16 17.80 -16.55
C GLY A 213 20.04 17.27 -15.41
N LYS A 214 19.55 16.33 -14.58
CA LYS A 214 20.30 15.78 -13.46
C LYS A 214 21.21 14.64 -13.93
N LYS A 215 22.46 14.67 -13.43
CA LYS A 215 23.45 13.61 -13.68
C LYS A 215 23.07 12.30 -13.00
N GLU A 216 22.52 12.38 -11.78
CA GLU A 216 22.19 11.24 -10.95
C GLU A 216 20.80 11.45 -10.34
N LEU A 217 19.96 10.43 -10.48
CA LEU A 217 18.62 10.35 -9.91
C LEU A 217 18.51 9.08 -9.08
N ARG A 218 17.63 9.10 -8.07
CA ARG A 218 17.25 7.85 -7.42
C ARG A 218 16.58 6.92 -8.44
N PRO A 219 16.90 5.62 -8.45
CA PRO A 219 16.39 4.69 -9.45
C PRO A 219 14.87 4.73 -9.63
N LEU A 220 14.13 4.85 -8.53
CA LEU A 220 12.66 4.88 -8.61
C LEU A 220 12.14 6.16 -9.28
N ILE A 221 12.73 7.32 -8.98
CA ILE A 221 12.38 8.59 -9.65
C ILE A 221 12.69 8.50 -11.14
N ASP A 222 13.86 7.95 -11.50
CA ASP A 222 14.31 7.80 -12.88
C ASP A 222 13.38 6.87 -13.68
N ILE A 223 12.99 5.73 -13.10
CA ILE A 223 12.00 4.84 -13.67
C ILE A 223 10.68 5.58 -13.93
N TYR A 224 10.16 6.32 -12.95
CA TYR A 224 8.91 7.04 -13.12
C TYR A 224 9.00 8.21 -14.09
N LEU A 225 10.15 8.88 -14.19
CA LEU A 225 10.41 9.89 -15.20
C LEU A 225 10.31 9.26 -16.59
N HIS A 226 10.95 8.12 -16.81
CA HIS A 226 10.93 7.44 -18.10
C HIS A 226 9.56 6.80 -18.42
N ILE A 227 8.79 6.35 -17.42
CA ILE A 227 7.39 5.97 -17.62
C ILE A 227 6.58 7.18 -18.10
N TYR A 228 6.68 8.32 -17.39
CA TYR A 228 5.96 9.54 -17.75
C TYR A 228 6.30 9.99 -19.17
N LEU A 229 7.58 10.10 -19.50
CA LEU A 229 8.06 10.52 -20.80
C LEU A 229 7.62 9.56 -21.93
N THR A 230 7.66 8.26 -21.67
CA THR A 230 7.17 7.23 -22.59
C THR A 230 5.69 7.43 -22.90
N LEU A 231 4.87 7.68 -21.88
CA LEU A 231 3.42 7.80 -22.04
C LEU A 231 3.01 9.16 -22.63
N ALA A 232 3.59 10.25 -22.14
CA ALA A 232 3.26 11.62 -22.55
C ALA A 232 3.73 11.94 -23.98
N LYS A 233 4.92 11.43 -24.38
CA LYS A 233 5.52 11.71 -25.69
C LYS A 233 5.43 10.54 -26.68
N ASP A 234 4.82 9.43 -26.26
CA ASP A 234 4.74 8.16 -27.02
C ASP A 234 6.13 7.68 -27.53
N SER A 235 7.19 7.98 -26.76
CA SER A 235 8.60 7.86 -27.14
C SER A 235 9.19 6.47 -26.93
N GLY A 236 9.71 5.86 -28.01
CA GLY A 236 10.40 4.57 -27.97
C GLY A 236 11.81 4.63 -27.36
N GLU A 237 12.47 5.79 -27.41
CA GLU A 237 13.80 5.99 -26.80
C GLU A 237 13.69 5.94 -25.27
N HIS A 238 12.78 6.73 -24.69
CA HIS A 238 12.53 6.71 -23.24
C HIS A 238 12.01 5.36 -22.76
N PHE A 239 11.26 4.65 -23.59
CA PHE A 239 10.85 3.28 -23.29
C PHE A 239 12.05 2.32 -23.25
N THR A 240 13.01 2.46 -24.16
CA THR A 240 14.24 1.66 -24.15
C THR A 240 15.04 1.90 -22.87
N THR A 241 15.19 3.16 -22.45
CA THR A 241 15.81 3.50 -21.16
C THR A 241 15.03 2.90 -19.98
N LEU A 242 13.69 2.96 -20.00
CA LEU A 242 12.85 2.35 -18.98
C LEU A 242 13.14 0.86 -18.83
N ILE A 243 13.24 0.10 -19.93
CA ILE A 243 13.55 -1.33 -19.88
C ILE A 243 14.92 -1.58 -19.24
N GLN A 244 15.94 -0.78 -19.59
CA GLN A 244 17.27 -0.88 -18.97
C GLN A 244 17.26 -0.58 -17.46
N LEU A 245 16.48 0.42 -17.04
CA LEU A 245 16.33 0.76 -15.63
C LEU A 245 15.61 -0.34 -14.85
N ILE A 246 14.56 -0.92 -15.44
CA ILE A 246 13.85 -2.08 -14.89
C ILE A 246 14.83 -3.26 -14.73
N GLU A 247 15.63 -3.56 -15.75
CA GLU A 247 16.66 -4.60 -15.70
C GLU A 247 17.65 -4.40 -14.56
N LYS A 248 18.14 -3.17 -14.42
CA LYS A 248 19.18 -2.86 -13.46
C LYS A 248 18.68 -2.79 -12.02
N HIS A 249 17.43 -2.37 -11.79
CA HIS A 249 16.98 -1.96 -10.46
C HIS A 249 15.78 -2.72 -9.91
N SER A 250 15.03 -3.48 -10.74
CA SER A 250 13.77 -4.10 -10.28
C SER A 250 13.92 -5.05 -9.10
N GLU A 251 15.03 -5.77 -8.94
CA GLU A 251 15.23 -6.69 -7.80
C GLU A 251 15.19 -5.98 -6.43
N ASN A 252 15.55 -4.69 -6.40
CA ASN A 252 15.62 -3.89 -5.19
C ASN A 252 14.34 -3.10 -4.90
N ILE A 253 13.36 -3.12 -5.79
CA ILE A 253 12.09 -2.36 -5.66
C ILE A 253 11.04 -3.23 -4.96
N ASP A 254 10.16 -2.60 -4.17
CA ASP A 254 9.03 -3.29 -3.54
C ASP A 254 8.12 -3.98 -4.57
N LEU A 255 7.47 -5.08 -4.17
CA LEU A 255 6.63 -5.88 -5.06
C LEU A 255 5.43 -5.10 -5.63
N ALA A 256 4.73 -4.33 -4.79
CA ALA A 256 3.57 -3.56 -5.24
C ALA A 256 3.99 -2.43 -6.19
N GLU A 257 5.12 -1.81 -5.89
CA GLU A 257 5.72 -0.77 -6.72
C GLU A 257 6.15 -1.33 -8.09
N LYS A 258 6.80 -2.50 -8.08
CA LYS A 258 7.24 -3.21 -9.28
C LYS A 258 6.06 -3.63 -10.17
N ARG A 259 4.96 -4.09 -9.57
CA ARG A 259 3.72 -4.41 -10.29
C ARG A 259 3.27 -3.22 -11.13
N GLY A 260 3.18 -2.03 -10.53
CA GLY A 260 2.78 -0.81 -11.23
C GLY A 260 3.69 -0.49 -12.42
N ILE A 261 5.02 -0.54 -12.20
CA ILE A 261 6.04 -0.30 -13.23
C ILE A 261 5.87 -1.28 -14.42
N TYR A 262 5.72 -2.57 -14.15
CA TYR A 262 5.51 -3.57 -15.20
C TYR A 262 4.20 -3.34 -15.96
N LEU A 263 3.10 -3.04 -15.27
CA LEU A 263 1.82 -2.79 -15.93
C LEU A 263 1.89 -1.59 -16.87
N TYR A 264 2.59 -0.50 -16.51
CA TYR A 264 2.78 0.63 -17.42
C TYR A 264 3.57 0.24 -18.68
N ALA A 265 4.67 -0.49 -18.51
CA ALA A 265 5.50 -0.94 -19.63
C ALA A 265 4.75 -1.94 -20.54
N ILE A 266 4.04 -2.91 -19.94
CA ILE A 266 3.22 -3.91 -20.64
C ILE A 266 2.11 -3.22 -21.45
N ASN A 267 1.41 -2.26 -20.84
CA ASN A 267 0.32 -1.53 -21.50
C ASN A 267 0.83 -0.69 -22.68
N PHE A 268 2.00 -0.09 -22.55
CA PHE A 268 2.66 0.61 -23.65
C PHE A 268 2.98 -0.34 -24.81
N CYS A 269 3.65 -1.47 -24.54
CA CYS A 269 3.92 -2.48 -25.57
C CYS A 269 2.65 -2.99 -26.24
N ALA A 270 1.62 -3.32 -25.45
CA ALA A 270 0.36 -3.82 -25.98
C ALA A 270 -0.29 -2.80 -26.93
N ARG A 271 -0.19 -1.50 -26.64
CA ARG A 271 -0.64 -0.43 -27.54
C ARG A 271 0.19 -0.39 -28.83
N LYS A 272 1.52 -0.47 -28.76
CA LYS A 272 2.40 -0.50 -29.95
C LYS A 272 2.16 -1.73 -30.82
N ILE A 273 1.95 -2.90 -30.24
CA ILE A 273 1.64 -4.15 -30.95
C ILE A 273 0.30 -4.02 -31.70
N ARG A 274 -0.73 -3.40 -31.10
CA ARG A 274 -2.00 -3.10 -31.79
C ARG A 274 -1.83 -2.12 -32.96
N GLN A 275 -0.79 -1.29 -32.92
CA GLN A 275 -0.40 -0.39 -34.02
C GLN A 275 0.48 -1.09 -35.07
N GLY A 276 0.68 -2.41 -34.99
CA GLY A 276 1.47 -3.20 -35.94
C GLY A 276 2.98 -3.21 -35.68
N LYS A 277 3.44 -2.70 -34.52
CA LYS A 277 4.87 -2.71 -34.16
C LYS A 277 5.23 -4.03 -33.46
N ASP A 278 5.50 -5.05 -34.26
CA ASP A 278 5.80 -6.39 -33.75
C ASP A 278 7.15 -6.48 -33.00
N GLU A 279 8.05 -5.50 -33.13
CA GLU A 279 9.30 -5.47 -32.35
C GLU A 279 9.07 -5.43 -30.82
N TYR A 280 7.88 -5.03 -30.36
CA TYR A 280 7.52 -4.98 -28.94
C TYR A 280 7.02 -6.32 -28.38
N VAL A 281 6.69 -7.31 -29.23
CA VAL A 281 6.21 -8.64 -28.81
C VAL A 281 7.22 -9.35 -27.88
N PRO A 282 8.52 -9.49 -28.21
CA PRO A 282 9.48 -10.11 -27.30
C PRO A 282 9.67 -9.31 -26.01
N VAL A 283 9.59 -7.98 -26.06
CA VAL A 283 9.76 -7.14 -24.88
C VAL A 283 8.62 -7.34 -23.89
N VAL A 284 7.37 -7.32 -24.34
CA VAL A 284 6.21 -7.53 -23.45
C VAL A 284 6.16 -8.95 -22.89
N LEU A 285 6.54 -9.95 -23.68
CA LEU A 285 6.64 -11.33 -23.20
C LEU A 285 7.68 -11.44 -22.08
N ASN A 286 8.85 -10.82 -22.24
CA ASN A 286 9.88 -10.80 -21.20
C ASN A 286 9.39 -10.11 -19.91
N LEU A 287 8.70 -8.98 -20.04
CA LEU A 287 8.12 -8.26 -18.89
C LEU A 287 7.12 -9.13 -18.13
N TYR A 288 6.21 -9.81 -18.83
CA TYR A 288 5.29 -10.76 -18.20
C TYR A 288 6.02 -11.88 -17.47
N LEU A 289 6.97 -12.55 -18.15
CA LEU A 289 7.70 -13.67 -17.56
C LEU A 289 8.49 -13.27 -16.31
N ARG A 290 9.09 -12.07 -16.30
CA ARG A 290 9.77 -11.53 -15.13
C ARG A 290 8.80 -11.26 -13.98
N GLY A 291 7.71 -10.55 -14.26
CA GLY A 291 6.72 -10.21 -13.24
C GLY A 291 5.97 -11.42 -12.68
N ILE A 292 5.85 -12.50 -13.46
CA ILE A 292 5.35 -13.80 -12.99
C ILE A 292 6.41 -14.49 -12.12
N ARG A 293 7.66 -14.55 -12.57
CA ARG A 293 8.75 -15.23 -11.85
C ARG A 293 8.99 -14.65 -10.46
N ASP A 294 8.99 -13.32 -10.34
CA ASP A 294 9.20 -12.64 -9.06
C ASP A 294 7.91 -12.38 -8.26
N LYS A 295 6.78 -12.91 -8.76
CA LYS A 295 5.43 -12.79 -8.19
C LYS A 295 4.84 -11.37 -8.13
N SER A 296 5.47 -10.36 -8.71
CA SER A 296 4.90 -9.00 -8.73
C SER A 296 3.59 -8.90 -9.53
N LEU A 297 3.35 -9.78 -10.51
CA LEU A 297 2.11 -9.83 -11.28
C LEU A 297 0.99 -10.69 -10.66
N PHE A 298 1.19 -11.21 -9.46
CA PHE A 298 0.16 -11.96 -8.72
C PHE A 298 -0.79 -11.00 -7.97
N GLU A 299 -2.03 -11.43 -7.77
CA GLU A 299 -3.07 -10.77 -6.95
C GLU A 299 -3.61 -11.82 -5.97
N ASP A 300 -3.63 -11.52 -4.68
CA ASP A 300 -4.09 -12.44 -3.63
C ASP A 300 -3.50 -13.87 -3.73
N GLU A 301 -2.19 -13.96 -3.99
CA GLU A 301 -1.43 -15.21 -4.21
C GLU A 301 -1.71 -15.95 -5.53
N TYR A 302 -2.59 -15.43 -6.39
CA TYR A 302 -2.93 -16.05 -7.67
C TYR A 302 -2.47 -15.22 -8.87
N LEU A 303 -2.15 -15.91 -9.96
CA LEU A 303 -1.98 -15.29 -11.26
C LEU A 303 -3.36 -15.05 -11.88
N SER A 304 -3.60 -13.83 -12.38
CA SER A 304 -4.84 -13.54 -13.10
C SER A 304 -4.95 -14.35 -14.38
N HIS A 305 -6.14 -14.88 -14.66
CA HIS A 305 -6.45 -15.59 -15.90
C HIS A 305 -6.14 -14.74 -17.15
N TRP A 306 -6.30 -13.41 -17.06
CA TRP A 306 -5.96 -12.50 -18.15
C TRP A 306 -4.47 -12.43 -18.42
N THR A 307 -3.64 -12.31 -17.37
CA THR A 307 -2.18 -12.31 -17.50
C THR A 307 -1.69 -13.62 -18.10
N TYR A 308 -2.19 -14.74 -17.57
CA TYR A 308 -1.86 -16.09 -18.06
C TYR A 308 -2.18 -16.25 -19.56
N THR A 309 -3.41 -15.91 -19.96
CA THR A 309 -3.86 -16.01 -21.35
C THR A 309 -3.07 -15.09 -22.29
N ASN A 310 -2.71 -13.89 -21.83
CA ASN A 310 -1.91 -12.95 -22.62
C ASN A 310 -0.50 -13.49 -22.90
N VAL A 311 0.13 -14.16 -21.92
CA VAL A 311 1.44 -14.79 -22.12
C VAL A 311 1.36 -15.92 -23.15
N VAL A 312 0.37 -16.80 -23.06
CA VAL A 312 0.17 -17.87 -24.03
C VAL A 312 -0.01 -17.29 -25.44
N LYS A 313 -0.88 -16.27 -25.60
CA LYS A 313 -1.08 -15.59 -26.89
C LYS A 313 0.21 -14.99 -27.46
N LEU A 314 1.10 -14.47 -26.61
CA LEU A 314 2.38 -13.92 -27.03
C LEU A 314 3.35 -15.01 -27.52
N PHE A 315 3.44 -16.15 -26.83
CA PHE A 315 4.22 -17.30 -27.31
C PHE A 315 3.69 -17.81 -28.65
N LEU A 316 2.36 -17.98 -28.78
CA LEU A 316 1.73 -18.40 -30.03
C LEU A 316 1.98 -17.41 -31.18
N ARG A 317 1.94 -16.10 -30.90
CA ARG A 317 2.27 -15.06 -31.89
C ARG A 317 3.73 -15.15 -32.36
N GLN A 318 4.64 -15.56 -31.49
CA GLN A 318 6.04 -15.84 -31.84
C GLN A 318 6.26 -17.22 -32.46
N ARG A 319 5.22 -18.06 -32.54
CA ARG A 319 5.28 -19.46 -32.98
C ARG A 319 6.18 -20.34 -32.09
N ASP A 320 6.33 -19.95 -30.83
CA ASP A 320 7.09 -20.71 -29.83
C ASP A 320 6.15 -21.65 -29.05
N PHE A 321 5.71 -22.72 -29.73
CA PHE A 321 4.72 -23.64 -29.20
C PHE A 321 5.24 -24.46 -28.01
N GLU A 322 6.54 -24.78 -28.00
CA GLU A 322 7.17 -25.55 -26.93
C GLU A 322 7.20 -24.73 -25.63
N GLN A 323 7.61 -23.46 -25.69
CA GLN A 323 7.58 -22.59 -24.50
C GLN A 323 6.14 -22.28 -24.06
N ALA A 324 5.18 -22.17 -25.00
CA ALA A 324 3.77 -22.03 -24.65
C ALA A 324 3.27 -23.22 -23.82
N GLU A 325 3.54 -24.45 -24.27
CA GLU A 325 3.14 -25.66 -23.55
C GLU A 325 3.83 -25.78 -22.19
N GLY A 326 5.13 -25.47 -22.13
CA GLY A 326 5.90 -25.44 -20.88
C GLY A 326 5.35 -24.43 -19.87
N PHE A 327 5.00 -23.22 -20.33
CA PHE A 327 4.39 -22.18 -19.51
C PHE A 327 3.03 -22.62 -18.96
N ILE A 328 2.17 -23.20 -19.80
CA ILE A 328 0.84 -23.69 -19.42
C ILE A 328 0.95 -24.71 -18.29
N LYS A 329 1.81 -25.72 -18.46
CA LYS A 329 2.02 -26.76 -17.44
C LYS A 329 2.55 -26.19 -16.14
N THR A 330 3.49 -25.25 -16.21
CA THR A 330 4.16 -24.69 -15.03
C THR A 330 3.26 -23.79 -14.19
N TYR A 331 2.44 -22.94 -14.82
CA TYR A 331 1.73 -21.86 -14.11
C TYR A 331 0.22 -22.08 -13.98
N SER A 332 -0.33 -23.19 -14.50
CA SER A 332 -1.76 -23.51 -14.35
C SER A 332 -2.20 -23.64 -12.89
N ASP A 333 -1.35 -24.19 -12.02
CA ASP A 333 -1.62 -24.31 -10.58
C ASP A 333 -1.58 -22.98 -9.82
N ASN A 334 -1.00 -21.94 -10.43
CA ASN A 334 -0.99 -20.59 -9.87
C ASN A 334 -2.28 -19.81 -10.17
N LEU A 335 -3.20 -20.35 -10.97
CA LEU A 335 -4.51 -19.76 -11.19
C LEU A 335 -5.44 -20.06 -10.02
N SER A 336 -6.38 -19.14 -9.78
CA SER A 336 -7.44 -19.36 -8.78
C SER A 336 -8.21 -20.65 -9.10
N PRO A 337 -8.63 -21.45 -8.09
CA PRO A 337 -9.37 -22.70 -8.32
C PRO A 337 -10.62 -22.52 -9.17
N ARG A 338 -11.26 -21.34 -9.10
CA ARG A 338 -12.46 -21.00 -9.88
C ARG A 338 -12.17 -20.74 -11.35
N SER A 339 -10.97 -20.30 -11.71
CA SER A 339 -10.62 -19.91 -13.08
C SER A 339 -9.70 -20.91 -13.78
N ARG A 340 -9.25 -21.98 -13.09
CA ARG A 340 -8.23 -22.90 -13.58
C ARG A 340 -8.70 -23.76 -14.75
N GLU A 341 -9.88 -24.38 -14.65
CA GLU A 341 -10.44 -25.22 -15.72
C GLU A 341 -10.68 -24.39 -16.99
N ASP A 342 -11.42 -23.28 -16.89
CA ASP A 342 -11.69 -22.40 -18.03
C ASP A 342 -10.41 -21.88 -18.70
N ALA A 343 -9.39 -21.56 -17.91
CA ALA A 343 -8.11 -21.10 -18.43
C ALA A 343 -7.33 -22.17 -19.19
N LEU A 344 -7.35 -23.40 -18.70
CA LEU A 344 -6.70 -24.53 -19.34
C LEU A 344 -7.41 -24.89 -20.64
N HIS A 345 -8.74 -24.96 -20.61
CA HIS A 345 -9.55 -25.29 -21.79
C HIS A 345 -9.45 -24.26 -22.92
N PHE A 346 -9.23 -22.98 -22.59
CA PHE A 346 -9.12 -21.92 -23.60
C PHE A 346 -7.72 -21.80 -24.23
N ASN A 347 -6.67 -22.25 -23.54
CA ASN A 347 -5.27 -22.00 -23.92
C ASN A 347 -4.52 -23.25 -24.42
N LEU A 348 -5.09 -24.45 -24.23
CA LEU A 348 -4.71 -25.69 -24.94
C LEU A 348 -5.45 -25.75 -26.28
#